data_AF-A0A4R0NH90-F1
#
_entry.id   AF-A0A4R0NH90-F1
#
_cell.length_a   1.000
_cell.length_b   1.000
_cell.length_c   1.000
_cell.angle_alpha   90.00
_cell.angle_beta   90.00
_cell.angle_gamma   90.00
#
_symmetry.space_group_name_H-M   'P 1'
#
loop_
_entity.id
_entity.type
_entity.pdbx_description
1 polymer ?
#
loop_
_entity_poly.entity_id
_entity_poly.type
_entity_poly.pdbx_seq_one_letter_code
_entity_poly.pdbx_strand_id
1 'polypeptide(L)'
;MKTKKLGKTGQYNPKQIEANKLKQLKIACEKMVGKGSFDMFSALCKNRMTSNRLPALKLKLSGDHNIDPSEFKRYNDLFVSQLNKLTITTLTGETMTLGQYLREAMTLVCYSEIVHELGSANTTKVRAAFEGYQRLTFTQPLLDLMQLIYRFSTLMSDLSASVLEYELNPVFAFGGDSENNHIIIRLIKSRAISIKLDGTKREVIPLQWPNYRGNVTPVSVSPISIGLKHPKESLPVYIQRHALRRLSERIGIVSGLLHQALVDCFKEDKQIRNLTQGGNSLVEFNIYDQKLGYLVCLVHEEMIVIRTFLFLTNDGTPIP
;
A
#
# COMPACT_ATOMS: atom_id res chain seq x y z
N MET A 1 -15.96 47.02 -23.29
CA MET A 1 -15.65 45.57 -23.28
C MET A 1 -16.41 44.89 -22.15
N LYS A 2 -17.37 44.02 -22.46
CA LYS A 2 -18.13 43.27 -21.45
C LYS A 2 -17.31 42.05 -21.01
N THR A 3 -16.98 42.00 -19.73
CA THR A 3 -16.33 40.88 -19.06
C THR A 3 -17.25 39.66 -19.05
N LYS A 4 -16.85 38.61 -19.78
CA LYS A 4 -17.48 37.28 -19.75
C LYS A 4 -17.22 36.67 -18.37
N LYS A 5 -18.27 36.53 -17.56
CA LYS A 5 -18.24 35.70 -16.34
C LYS A 5 -17.94 34.26 -16.74
N LEU A 6 -16.86 33.70 -16.20
CA LEU A 6 -16.57 32.26 -16.22
C LEU A 6 -17.72 31.51 -15.55
N GLY A 7 -18.38 30.63 -16.32
CA GLY A 7 -19.49 29.82 -15.86
C GLY A 7 -19.05 28.81 -14.80
N LYS A 8 -19.90 28.62 -13.79
CA LYS A 8 -19.78 27.59 -12.75
C LYS A 8 -19.61 26.20 -13.38
N THR A 9 -18.76 25.37 -12.80
CA THR A 9 -18.61 23.93 -13.11
C THR A 9 -19.99 23.26 -13.16
N GLY A 10 -20.37 22.78 -14.34
CA GLY A 10 -21.71 22.27 -14.63
C GLY A 10 -22.09 21.06 -13.77
N GLN A 11 -23.21 21.16 -13.05
CA GLN A 11 -23.89 20.02 -12.46
C GLN A 11 -24.55 19.23 -13.58
N TYR A 12 -24.03 18.04 -13.89
CA TYR A 12 -24.67 17.12 -14.84
C TYR A 12 -26.06 16.72 -14.33
N ASN A 13 -27.05 16.66 -15.23
CA ASN A 13 -28.39 16.14 -14.90
C ASN A 13 -28.29 14.64 -14.54
N PRO A 14 -29.04 14.12 -13.54
CA PRO A 14 -29.09 12.70 -13.19
C PRO A 14 -29.15 11.73 -14.38
N LYS A 15 -29.93 12.04 -15.43
CA LYS A 15 -30.02 11.22 -16.65
C LYS A 15 -28.68 11.14 -17.41
N GLN A 16 -27.90 12.22 -17.42
CA GLN A 16 -26.57 12.25 -18.05
C GLN A 16 -25.57 11.43 -17.23
N ILE A 17 -25.67 11.46 -15.90
CA ILE A 17 -24.82 10.67 -15.00
C ILE A 17 -25.09 9.18 -15.22
N GLU A 18 -26.35 8.79 -15.29
CA GLU A 18 -26.76 7.40 -15.53
C GLU A 18 -26.33 6.90 -16.90
N ALA A 19 -26.56 7.69 -17.96
CA ALA A 19 -26.10 7.38 -19.31
C ALA A 19 -24.56 7.21 -19.37
N ASN A 20 -23.82 8.05 -18.65
CA ASN A 20 -22.36 7.94 -18.56
C ASN A 20 -21.92 6.66 -17.83
N LYS A 21 -22.57 6.29 -16.73
CA LYS A 21 -22.27 5.03 -16.02
C LYS A 21 -22.48 3.83 -16.94
N LEU A 22 -23.62 3.77 -17.63
CA LEU A 22 -23.94 2.69 -18.55
C LEU A 22 -22.94 2.62 -19.72
N LYS A 23 -22.55 3.79 -20.26
CA LYS A 23 -21.50 3.88 -21.29
C LYS A 23 -20.17 3.32 -20.82
N GLN A 24 -19.73 3.64 -19.59
CA GLN A 24 -18.46 3.12 -19.05
C GLN A 24 -18.51 1.60 -18.83
N LEU A 25 -19.63 1.07 -18.33
CA LEU A 25 -19.84 -0.37 -18.19
C LEU A 25 -19.81 -1.08 -19.55
N LYS A 26 -20.45 -0.51 -20.58
CA LYS A 26 -20.40 -1.04 -21.94
C LYS A 26 -18.97 -1.09 -22.47
N ILE A 27 -18.23 0.01 -22.37
CA ILE A 27 -16.82 0.09 -22.83
C ILE A 27 -15.97 -0.96 -22.10
N ALA A 28 -16.12 -1.08 -20.78
CA ALA A 28 -15.37 -2.07 -20.01
C ALA A 28 -15.73 -3.50 -20.42
N CYS A 29 -17.02 -3.82 -20.61
CA CYS A 29 -17.47 -5.14 -21.06
C CYS A 29 -16.87 -5.50 -22.42
N GLU A 30 -16.91 -4.57 -23.37
CA GLU A 30 -16.39 -4.80 -24.71
C GLU A 30 -14.88 -5.01 -24.71
N LYS A 31 -14.14 -4.28 -23.86
CA LYS A 31 -12.72 -4.53 -23.62
C LYS A 31 -12.48 -5.90 -22.99
N MET A 32 -13.29 -6.31 -22.02
CA MET A 32 -13.05 -7.55 -21.28
C MET A 32 -13.34 -8.81 -22.09
N VAL A 33 -14.43 -8.81 -22.86
CA VAL A 33 -15.00 -10.03 -23.46
C VAL A 33 -15.46 -9.84 -24.93
N GLY A 34 -15.10 -8.71 -25.56
CA GLY A 34 -15.32 -8.46 -26.98
C GLY A 34 -16.54 -7.60 -27.31
N LYS A 35 -16.55 -7.02 -28.52
CA LYS A 35 -17.61 -6.11 -29.00
C LYS A 35 -18.99 -6.78 -28.99
N GLY A 36 -20.03 -6.04 -28.61
CA GLY A 36 -21.43 -6.52 -28.58
C GLY A 36 -21.76 -7.41 -27.37
N SER A 37 -20.78 -7.79 -26.56
CA SER A 37 -21.00 -8.62 -25.36
C SER A 37 -21.92 -7.99 -24.32
N PHE A 38 -21.92 -6.66 -24.22
CA PHE A 38 -22.79 -5.95 -23.28
C PHE A 38 -24.28 -6.17 -23.58
N ASP A 39 -24.64 -6.48 -24.83
CA ASP A 39 -26.02 -6.74 -25.24
C ASP A 39 -26.53 -8.12 -24.82
N MET A 40 -25.65 -9.00 -24.34
CA MET A 40 -26.03 -10.27 -23.74
C MET A 40 -26.77 -10.07 -22.40
N PHE A 41 -26.51 -8.97 -21.68
CA PHE A 41 -27.19 -8.65 -20.43
C PHE A 41 -28.62 -8.14 -20.68
N SER A 42 -29.58 -8.62 -19.88
CA SER A 42 -30.96 -8.12 -19.90
C SER A 42 -31.03 -6.65 -19.46
N ALA A 43 -32.13 -5.95 -19.81
CA ALA A 43 -32.37 -4.59 -19.35
C ALA A 43 -32.38 -4.49 -17.82
N LEU A 44 -32.94 -5.49 -17.14
CA LEU A 44 -32.94 -5.57 -15.68
C LEU A 44 -31.51 -5.65 -15.12
N CYS A 45 -30.65 -6.49 -15.71
CA CYS A 45 -29.23 -6.56 -15.32
C CYS A 45 -28.53 -5.21 -15.52
N LYS A 46 -28.72 -4.56 -16.68
CA LYS A 46 -28.11 -3.26 -17.00
C LYS A 46 -28.53 -2.17 -16.01
N ASN A 47 -29.81 -2.13 -15.64
CA ASN A 47 -30.33 -1.19 -14.65
C ASN A 47 -29.72 -1.46 -13.27
N ARG A 48 -29.71 -2.72 -12.81
CA ARG A 48 -29.11 -3.07 -11.51
C ARG A 48 -27.61 -2.80 -11.45
N MET A 49 -26.86 -3.15 -12.50
CA MET A 49 -25.44 -2.83 -12.62
C MET A 49 -25.17 -1.33 -12.51
N THR A 50 -26.04 -0.49 -13.06
CA THR A 50 -25.87 0.97 -13.04
C THR A 50 -26.18 1.56 -11.67
N SER A 51 -27.22 1.04 -11.00
CA SER A 51 -27.64 1.46 -9.65
C SER A 51 -26.66 1.00 -8.56
N ASN A 52 -26.19 -0.25 -8.63
CA ASN A 52 -25.32 -0.88 -7.63
C ASN A 52 -23.87 -0.96 -8.08
N ARG A 53 -23.47 -0.10 -9.03
CA ARG A 53 -22.11 -0.01 -9.52
C ARG A 53 -21.18 0.29 -8.35
N LEU A 54 -20.05 -0.42 -8.28
CA LEU A 54 -19.00 -0.09 -7.31
C LEU A 54 -18.62 1.40 -7.46
N PRO A 55 -18.47 2.16 -6.36
CA PRO A 55 -17.95 3.51 -6.44
C PRO A 55 -16.47 3.47 -6.84
N ALA A 56 -15.94 4.61 -7.26
CA ALA A 56 -14.51 4.73 -7.52
C ALA A 56 -13.73 4.50 -6.22
N LEU A 57 -12.75 3.59 -6.26
CA LEU A 57 -11.88 3.34 -5.12
C LEU A 57 -11.15 4.63 -4.74
N LYS A 58 -11.20 4.96 -3.45
CA LYS A 58 -10.60 6.16 -2.88
C LYS A 58 -10.03 5.87 -1.49
N LEU A 59 -9.24 6.81 -0.98
CA LEU A 59 -8.83 6.76 0.41
C LEU A 59 -9.95 7.31 1.30
N LYS A 60 -10.01 6.82 2.54
CA LYS A 60 -10.87 7.33 3.61
C LYS A 60 -10.02 7.48 4.87
N LEU A 61 -10.28 8.54 5.64
CA LEU A 61 -9.67 8.68 6.96
C LEU A 61 -10.33 7.72 7.94
N SER A 62 -9.51 7.16 8.82
CA SER A 62 -9.98 6.57 10.07
C SER A 62 -10.70 7.62 10.94
N GLY A 63 -11.58 7.16 11.83
CA GLY A 63 -12.40 8.03 12.68
C GLY A 63 -11.61 8.82 13.72
N ASP A 64 -10.34 8.53 13.94
CA ASP A 64 -9.46 9.27 14.84
C ASP A 64 -8.87 10.55 14.20
N HIS A 65 -9.10 10.78 12.90
CA HIS A 65 -8.78 12.01 12.17
C HIS A 65 -7.34 12.54 12.40
N ASN A 66 -6.37 11.63 12.49
CA ASN A 66 -4.99 11.97 12.84
C ASN A 66 -4.12 12.47 11.66
N ILE A 67 -4.75 12.75 10.51
CA ILE A 67 -4.13 13.30 9.31
C ILE A 67 -4.78 14.65 9.02
N ASP A 68 -3.96 15.67 8.75
CA ASP A 68 -4.45 16.99 8.37
C ASP A 68 -5.31 16.91 7.09
N PRO A 69 -6.44 17.63 6.98
CA PRO A 69 -7.31 17.57 5.80
C PRO A 69 -6.61 17.91 4.48
N SER A 70 -5.66 18.86 4.48
CA SER A 70 -4.92 19.24 3.28
C SER A 70 -3.92 18.15 2.86
N GLU A 71 -3.28 17.53 3.85
CA GLU A 71 -2.38 16.39 3.65
C GLU A 71 -3.15 15.17 3.14
N PHE A 72 -4.30 14.86 3.76
CA PHE A 72 -5.18 13.78 3.29
C PHE A 72 -5.65 14.00 1.87
N LYS A 73 -6.04 15.24 1.51
CA LYS A 73 -6.42 15.55 0.13
C LYS A 73 -5.27 15.26 -0.83
N ARG A 74 -4.05 15.70 -0.51
CA ARG A 74 -2.85 15.39 -1.31
C ARG A 74 -2.64 13.88 -1.45
N TYR A 75 -2.81 13.13 -0.36
CA TYR A 75 -2.70 11.67 -0.38
C TYR A 75 -3.72 11.02 -1.30
N ASN A 76 -4.98 11.40 -1.17
CA ASN A 76 -6.06 10.86 -2.00
C ASN A 76 -5.86 11.21 -3.49
N ASP A 77 -5.48 12.46 -3.80
CA ASP A 77 -5.26 12.90 -5.18
C ASP A 77 -4.11 12.14 -5.84
N LEU A 78 -3.01 11.93 -5.12
CA LEU A 78 -1.88 11.12 -5.59
C LEU A 78 -2.28 9.66 -5.80
N PHE A 79 -2.98 9.04 -4.84
CA PHE A 79 -3.44 7.66 -4.94
C PHE A 79 -4.38 7.46 -6.13
N VAL A 80 -5.38 8.32 -6.29
CA VAL A 80 -6.32 8.28 -7.43
C VAL A 80 -5.59 8.53 -8.75
N SER A 81 -4.58 9.41 -8.78
CA SER A 81 -3.75 9.59 -9.98
C SER A 81 -3.03 8.30 -10.36
N GLN A 82 -2.46 7.56 -9.41
CA GLN A 82 -1.78 6.30 -9.70
C GLN A 82 -2.74 5.20 -10.18
N LEU A 83 -3.93 5.08 -9.57
CA LEU A 83 -4.98 4.15 -10.05
C LEU A 83 -5.35 4.37 -11.52
N ASN A 84 -5.30 5.62 -11.99
CA ASN A 84 -5.62 5.99 -13.36
C ASN A 84 -4.41 5.94 -14.31
N LYS A 85 -3.19 5.73 -13.81
CA LYS A 85 -1.97 5.57 -14.61
C LYS A 85 -1.61 4.10 -14.83
N LEU A 86 -1.81 3.26 -13.82
CA LEU A 86 -1.57 1.82 -13.92
C LEU A 86 -2.61 1.20 -14.85
N THR A 87 -2.16 0.35 -15.77
CA THR A 87 -3.01 -0.31 -16.77
C THR A 87 -3.01 -1.81 -16.58
N ILE A 88 -4.18 -2.42 -16.78
CA ILE A 88 -4.42 -3.85 -16.81
C ILE A 88 -4.74 -4.26 -18.24
N THR A 89 -4.10 -5.34 -18.70
CA THR A 89 -4.40 -5.99 -19.97
C THR A 89 -5.50 -7.03 -19.75
N THR A 90 -6.57 -6.93 -20.54
CA THR A 90 -7.70 -7.87 -20.51
C THR A 90 -7.40 -9.14 -21.32
N LEU A 91 -8.25 -10.16 -21.19
CA LEU A 91 -8.14 -11.39 -21.98
C LEU A 91 -8.30 -11.19 -23.49
N THR A 92 -8.84 -10.05 -23.94
CA THR A 92 -8.90 -9.71 -25.37
C THR A 92 -7.65 -9.00 -25.88
N GLY A 93 -6.69 -8.68 -24.99
CA GLY A 93 -5.51 -7.86 -25.30
C GLY A 93 -5.76 -6.35 -25.17
N GLU A 94 -7.00 -5.90 -24.98
CA GLU A 94 -7.33 -4.51 -24.72
C GLU A 94 -6.83 -4.04 -23.35
N THR A 95 -6.57 -2.75 -23.20
CA THR A 95 -6.09 -2.17 -21.93
C THR A 95 -7.15 -1.31 -21.24
N MET A 96 -7.13 -1.31 -19.91
CA MET A 96 -7.92 -0.40 -19.08
C MET A 96 -7.14 0.02 -17.83
N THR A 97 -7.48 1.15 -17.23
CA THR A 97 -6.81 1.57 -15.99
C THR A 97 -7.19 0.66 -14.81
N LEU A 98 -6.31 0.55 -13.81
CA LEU A 98 -6.60 -0.18 -12.57
C LEU A 98 -7.86 0.37 -11.89
N GLY A 99 -8.04 1.70 -11.87
CA GLY A 99 -9.26 2.34 -11.36
C GLY A 99 -10.54 1.97 -12.12
N GLN A 100 -10.47 1.82 -13.45
CA GLN A 100 -11.59 1.31 -14.25
C GLN A 100 -11.85 -0.18 -13.97
N TYR A 101 -10.80 -0.98 -13.80
CA TYR A 101 -10.93 -2.40 -13.52
C TYR A 101 -11.63 -2.65 -12.18
N LEU A 102 -11.13 -2.02 -11.10
CA LEU A 102 -11.65 -2.14 -9.74
C LEU A 102 -13.08 -1.59 -9.57
N ARG A 103 -13.60 -0.91 -10.60
CA ARG A 103 -14.94 -0.31 -10.59
C ARG A 103 -15.87 -0.99 -11.59
N GLU A 104 -15.56 -0.93 -12.88
CA GLU A 104 -16.41 -1.44 -13.94
C GLU A 104 -16.26 -2.95 -14.12
N ALA A 105 -15.03 -3.42 -14.25
CA ALA A 105 -14.76 -4.83 -14.54
C ALA A 105 -15.24 -5.71 -13.39
N MET A 106 -14.92 -5.34 -12.15
CA MET A 106 -15.41 -6.04 -10.96
C MET A 106 -16.94 -6.01 -10.86
N THR A 107 -17.60 -4.91 -11.21
CA THR A 107 -19.08 -4.86 -11.27
C THR A 107 -19.62 -5.86 -12.30
N LEU A 108 -19.08 -5.86 -13.52
CA LEU A 108 -19.52 -6.77 -14.60
C LEU A 108 -19.32 -8.25 -14.22
N VAL A 109 -18.18 -8.57 -13.62
CA VAL A 109 -17.81 -9.93 -13.20
C VAL A 109 -18.75 -10.41 -12.14
N CYS A 110 -18.98 -9.60 -11.10
CA CYS A 110 -19.98 -9.87 -10.09
C CYS A 110 -21.29 -10.24 -10.79
N TYR A 111 -21.84 -9.34 -11.61
CA TYR A 111 -23.14 -9.56 -12.27
C TYR A 111 -23.17 -10.74 -13.24
N SER A 112 -22.04 -11.16 -13.79
CA SER A 112 -21.94 -12.38 -14.59
C SER A 112 -22.22 -13.65 -13.77
N GLU A 113 -21.91 -13.65 -12.47
CA GLU A 113 -22.16 -14.80 -11.58
C GLU A 113 -23.66 -14.94 -11.25
N ILE A 114 -24.34 -13.83 -10.96
CA ILE A 114 -25.76 -13.82 -10.58
C ILE A 114 -26.73 -13.62 -11.75
N VAL A 115 -26.22 -13.56 -13.00
CA VAL A 115 -27.04 -13.24 -14.19
C VAL A 115 -28.27 -14.16 -14.33
N HIS A 116 -28.18 -15.39 -13.84
CA HIS A 116 -29.26 -16.38 -13.79
C HIS A 116 -30.39 -16.00 -12.82
N GLU A 117 -30.07 -15.53 -11.62
CA GLU A 117 -31.03 -15.04 -10.62
C GLU A 117 -31.79 -13.81 -11.12
N LEU A 118 -31.21 -13.08 -12.08
CA LEU A 118 -31.80 -11.90 -12.70
C LEU A 118 -32.67 -12.23 -13.93
N GLY A 119 -32.95 -13.51 -14.19
CA GLY A 119 -33.85 -13.95 -15.24
C GLY A 119 -33.35 -13.71 -16.67
N SER A 120 -32.03 -13.64 -16.87
CA SER A 120 -31.47 -13.42 -18.22
C SER A 120 -31.55 -14.70 -19.07
N ALA A 121 -32.18 -14.59 -20.25
CA ALA A 121 -32.22 -15.68 -21.24
C ALA A 121 -30.82 -16.07 -21.78
N ASN A 122 -29.82 -15.19 -21.64
CA ASN A 122 -28.45 -15.41 -22.12
C ASN A 122 -27.48 -15.88 -21.02
N THR A 123 -27.97 -16.41 -19.92
CA THR A 123 -27.16 -16.79 -18.74
C THR A 123 -25.89 -17.57 -19.10
N THR A 124 -26.02 -18.65 -19.89
CA THR A 124 -24.89 -19.50 -20.27
C THR A 124 -23.86 -18.73 -21.09
N LYS A 125 -24.31 -17.87 -22.03
CA LYS A 125 -23.42 -17.07 -22.86
C LYS A 125 -22.64 -16.04 -22.04
N VAL A 126 -23.32 -15.36 -21.11
CA VAL A 126 -22.68 -14.37 -20.22
C VAL A 126 -21.66 -15.06 -19.33
N ARG A 127 -22.00 -16.19 -18.71
CA ARG A 127 -21.06 -16.92 -17.85
C ARG A 127 -19.83 -17.40 -18.63
N ALA A 128 -20.03 -17.99 -19.80
CA ALA A 128 -18.93 -18.44 -20.66
C ALA A 128 -18.02 -17.27 -21.09
N ALA A 129 -18.59 -16.13 -21.45
CA ALA A 129 -17.81 -14.95 -21.82
C ALA A 129 -16.92 -14.44 -20.67
N PHE A 130 -17.39 -14.56 -19.43
CA PHE A 130 -16.67 -14.11 -18.23
C PHE A 130 -15.92 -15.24 -17.49
N GLU A 131 -15.89 -16.46 -18.01
CA GLU A 131 -15.32 -17.62 -17.30
C GLU A 131 -13.85 -17.42 -16.93
N GLY A 132 -13.04 -16.90 -17.86
CA GLY A 132 -11.62 -16.60 -17.63
C GLY A 132 -11.38 -15.52 -16.55
N TYR A 133 -12.42 -14.81 -16.17
CA TYR A 133 -12.40 -13.88 -15.07
C TYR A 133 -12.83 -14.56 -13.76
N GLN A 134 -13.77 -15.52 -13.72
CA GLN A 134 -14.40 -15.97 -12.46
C GLN A 134 -13.46 -16.56 -11.36
N ARG A 135 -13.82 -16.24 -10.11
CA ARG A 135 -13.43 -16.74 -8.76
C ARG A 135 -11.97 -16.93 -8.33
N LEU A 136 -10.98 -17.22 -9.17
CA LEU A 136 -9.58 -17.45 -8.72
C LEU A 136 -8.51 -16.72 -9.54
N THR A 137 -8.84 -16.23 -10.74
CA THR A 137 -7.89 -15.61 -11.70
C THR A 137 -7.82 -14.08 -11.59
N PHE A 138 -8.47 -13.49 -10.58
CA PHE A 138 -8.52 -12.04 -10.31
C PHE A 138 -7.36 -11.50 -9.48
N THR A 139 -6.31 -12.28 -9.26
CA THR A 139 -5.25 -11.90 -8.34
C THR A 139 -4.45 -10.71 -8.84
N GLN A 140 -4.11 -10.63 -10.13
CA GLN A 140 -3.12 -9.63 -10.57
C GLN A 140 -3.55 -8.18 -10.29
N PRO A 141 -4.77 -7.71 -10.65
CA PRO A 141 -5.16 -6.32 -10.36
C PRO A 141 -5.31 -6.05 -8.85
N LEU A 142 -5.68 -7.05 -8.05
CA LEU A 142 -5.70 -6.93 -6.59
C LEU A 142 -4.28 -6.90 -6.01
N LEU A 143 -3.35 -7.69 -6.54
CA LEU A 143 -1.94 -7.66 -6.20
C LEU A 143 -1.31 -6.32 -6.59
N ASP A 144 -1.65 -5.79 -7.77
CA ASP A 144 -1.22 -4.47 -8.21
C ASP A 144 -1.75 -3.37 -7.28
N LEU A 145 -3.01 -3.49 -6.84
CA LEU A 145 -3.57 -2.60 -5.82
C LEU A 145 -2.82 -2.72 -4.49
N MET A 146 -2.56 -3.94 -4.01
CA MET A 146 -1.82 -4.19 -2.77
C MET A 146 -0.39 -3.63 -2.84
N GLN A 147 0.30 -3.82 -3.96
CA GLN A 147 1.63 -3.26 -4.20
C GLN A 147 1.58 -1.74 -4.27
N LEU A 148 0.57 -1.17 -4.94
CA LEU A 148 0.39 0.27 -5.03
C LEU A 148 0.19 0.89 -3.64
N ILE A 149 -0.73 0.36 -2.83
CA ILE A 149 -1.00 0.92 -1.50
C ILE A 149 0.19 0.73 -0.56
N TYR A 150 0.92 -0.39 -0.66
CA TYR A 150 2.13 -0.62 0.12
C TYR A 150 3.25 0.37 -0.23
N ARG A 151 3.50 0.61 -1.52
CA ARG A 151 4.45 1.63 -1.99
C ARG A 151 4.01 3.03 -1.58
N PHE A 152 2.71 3.32 -1.67
CA PHE A 152 2.13 4.58 -1.25
C PHE A 152 2.35 4.82 0.26
N SER A 153 2.02 3.84 1.09
CA SER A 153 2.26 3.86 2.53
C SER A 153 3.74 4.05 2.85
N THR A 154 4.62 3.32 2.16
CA THR A 154 6.07 3.49 2.30
C THR A 154 6.49 4.93 2.02
N LEU A 155 6.09 5.51 0.89
CA LEU A 155 6.48 6.87 0.49
C LEU A 155 5.97 7.97 1.42
N MET A 156 4.82 7.75 2.06
CA MET A 156 4.21 8.72 2.98
C MET A 156 4.60 8.49 4.45
N SER A 157 5.37 7.44 4.75
CA SER A 157 5.79 7.11 6.10
C SER A 157 7.12 7.75 6.47
N ASP A 158 7.23 8.18 7.72
CA ASP A 158 8.47 8.64 8.34
C ASP A 158 8.58 8.04 9.74
N LEU A 159 9.50 7.09 9.94
CA LEU A 159 9.71 6.42 11.22
C LEU A 159 10.06 7.41 12.34
N SER A 160 10.62 8.57 12.04
CA SER A 160 10.94 9.59 13.05
C SER A 160 9.71 10.33 13.57
N ALA A 161 8.59 10.29 12.85
CA ALA A 161 7.35 11.01 13.16
C ALA A 161 6.13 10.08 13.22
N SER A 162 5.74 9.51 12.09
CA SER A 162 4.58 8.63 11.96
C SER A 162 4.66 7.74 10.72
N VAL A 163 4.07 6.56 10.83
CA VAL A 163 4.00 5.56 9.76
C VAL A 163 2.57 5.45 9.26
N LEU A 164 2.35 5.42 7.94
CA LEU A 164 1.03 5.30 7.34
C LEU A 164 0.54 3.85 7.37
N GLU A 165 -0.46 3.59 8.20
CA GLU A 165 -1.19 2.33 8.23
C GLU A 165 -2.38 2.38 7.27
N TYR A 166 -2.73 1.23 6.69
CA TYR A 166 -3.90 1.11 5.83
C TYR A 166 -4.66 -0.19 6.06
N GLU A 167 -5.97 -0.15 5.81
CA GLU A 167 -6.88 -1.28 5.87
C GLU A 167 -7.63 -1.40 4.54
N LEU A 168 -7.49 -2.57 3.91
CA LEU A 168 -8.18 -2.91 2.67
C LEU A 168 -9.52 -3.56 3.02
N ASN A 169 -10.62 -2.86 2.74
CA ASN A 169 -11.96 -3.45 2.83
C ASN A 169 -12.27 -4.19 1.53
N PRO A 170 -12.44 -5.53 1.55
CA PRO A 170 -12.90 -6.25 0.38
C PRO A 170 -14.36 -5.87 0.10
N VAL A 171 -14.66 -5.38 -1.10
CA VAL A 171 -16.03 -5.03 -1.49
C VAL A 171 -16.52 -5.90 -2.63
N PHE A 172 -17.69 -6.47 -2.41
CA PHE A 172 -18.47 -7.16 -3.43
C PHE A 172 -19.63 -6.26 -3.86
N ALA A 173 -19.94 -6.22 -5.16
CA ALA A 173 -21.00 -5.38 -5.71
C ALA A 173 -22.43 -5.73 -5.23
N PHE A 174 -22.58 -6.79 -4.42
CA PHE A 174 -23.86 -7.40 -4.05
C PHE A 174 -24.33 -7.14 -2.63
N GLY A 175 -23.46 -6.65 -1.74
CA GLY A 175 -23.77 -6.58 -0.31
C GLY A 175 -24.62 -5.39 0.13
N GLY A 176 -25.06 -4.50 -0.76
CA GLY A 176 -25.57 -3.16 -0.34
C GLY A 176 -24.46 -2.23 0.20
N ASP A 177 -23.38 -2.80 0.71
CA ASP A 177 -22.14 -2.18 1.18
C ASP A 177 -21.22 -1.63 0.06
N SER A 178 -21.78 -1.29 -1.10
CA SER A 178 -20.97 -0.69 -2.18
C SER A 178 -20.27 0.62 -1.74
N GLU A 179 -20.81 1.32 -0.73
CA GLU A 179 -20.19 2.48 -0.09
C GLU A 179 -18.83 2.19 0.58
N ASN A 180 -18.53 0.91 0.81
CA ASN A 180 -17.31 0.48 1.45
C ASN A 180 -16.11 0.31 0.50
N ASN A 181 -16.22 0.69 -0.80
CA ASN A 181 -15.11 0.56 -1.76
C ASN A 181 -14.08 1.68 -1.54
N HIS A 182 -13.41 1.61 -0.40
CA HIS A 182 -12.42 2.57 0.06
C HIS A 182 -11.33 1.85 0.86
N ILE A 183 -10.14 2.45 0.87
CA ILE A 183 -9.03 2.05 1.73
C ILE A 183 -9.02 3.01 2.91
N ILE A 184 -9.12 2.48 4.12
CA ILE A 184 -8.99 3.30 5.33
C ILE A 184 -7.51 3.53 5.59
N ILE A 185 -7.10 4.78 5.83
CA ILE A 185 -5.71 5.13 6.14
C ILE A 185 -5.64 5.91 7.46
N ARG A 186 -4.52 5.74 8.17
CA ARG A 186 -4.22 6.45 9.42
C ARG A 186 -2.72 6.59 9.67
N LEU A 187 -2.31 7.58 10.46
CA LEU A 187 -0.92 7.77 10.87
C LEU A 187 -0.68 7.20 12.26
N ILE A 188 0.19 6.19 12.35
CA ILE A 188 0.65 5.64 13.61
C ILE A 188 1.88 6.41 14.07
N LYS A 189 1.73 7.22 15.14
CA LYS A 189 2.84 8.01 15.70
C LYS A 189 3.94 7.10 16.24
N SER A 190 5.17 7.39 15.86
CA SER A 190 6.36 6.74 16.41
C SER A 190 6.68 7.29 17.80
N ARG A 191 6.41 6.51 18.84
CA ARG A 191 6.63 6.92 20.23
C ARG A 191 8.04 6.57 20.66
N ALA A 192 8.91 7.59 20.75
CA ALA A 192 10.23 7.43 21.34
C ALA A 192 10.11 7.09 22.84
N ILE A 193 10.97 6.19 23.31
CA ILE A 193 11.18 5.92 24.73
C ILE A 193 12.58 6.36 25.14
N SER A 194 12.77 6.62 26.42
CA SER A 194 14.06 6.97 26.98
C SER A 194 14.68 5.76 27.67
N ILE A 195 15.93 5.46 27.32
CA ILE A 195 16.74 4.40 27.94
C ILE A 195 18.02 4.99 28.52
N LYS A 196 18.71 4.24 29.39
CA LYS A 196 20.04 4.62 29.92
C LYS A 196 21.10 3.72 29.31
N LEU A 197 21.79 4.22 28.29
CA LEU A 197 22.86 3.49 27.60
C LEU A 197 24.22 4.12 27.93
N ASP A 198 25.17 3.32 28.41
CA ASP A 198 26.51 3.76 28.83
C ASP A 198 26.45 4.94 29.82
N GLY A 199 25.59 4.84 30.83
CA GLY A 199 25.37 5.89 31.82
C GLY A 199 24.60 7.11 31.33
N THR A 200 24.36 7.24 30.02
CA THR A 200 23.74 8.41 29.39
C THR A 200 22.29 8.15 29.01
N LYS A 201 21.42 9.13 29.23
CA LYS A 201 20.03 9.08 28.77
C LYS A 201 19.98 9.21 27.23
N ARG A 202 19.34 8.25 26.56
CA ARG A 202 19.19 8.21 25.10
C ARG A 202 17.74 8.00 24.71
N GLU A 203 17.29 8.70 23.67
CA GLU A 203 15.99 8.45 23.05
C GLU A 203 16.14 7.38 21.96
N VAL A 204 15.29 6.36 22.05
CA VAL A 204 15.19 5.30 21.05
C VAL A 204 13.77 5.21 20.52
N ILE A 205 13.66 4.92 19.23
CA ILE A 205 12.40 4.81 18.50
C ILE A 205 12.20 3.33 18.15
N PRO A 206 11.02 2.74 18.41
CA PRO A 206 10.74 1.38 17.99
C PRO A 206 10.83 1.28 16.47
N LEU A 207 11.56 0.29 15.99
CA LEU A 207 11.56 -0.03 14.57
C LEU A 207 10.24 -0.73 14.27
N GLN A 208 9.37 -0.08 13.50
CA GLN A 208 8.03 -0.57 13.18
C GLN A 208 7.66 -0.15 11.76
N TRP A 209 6.95 -0.99 11.03
CA TRP A 209 6.61 -0.72 9.62
C TRP A 209 5.31 -1.43 9.22
N PRO A 210 4.56 -0.92 8.24
CA PRO A 210 3.45 -1.64 7.63
C PRO A 210 3.95 -2.96 7.03
N ASN A 211 3.24 -4.04 7.30
CA ASN A 211 3.36 -5.27 6.51
C ASN A 211 2.54 -5.15 5.20
N TYR A 212 2.55 -6.19 4.35
CA TYR A 212 1.81 -6.18 3.09
C TYR A 212 0.28 -6.05 3.25
N ARG A 213 -0.26 -6.36 4.43
CA ARG A 213 -1.68 -6.16 4.78
C ARG A 213 -1.96 -4.74 5.29
N GLY A 214 -0.93 -3.93 5.47
CA GLY A 214 -1.00 -2.53 5.89
C GLY A 214 -0.85 -2.28 7.38
N ASN A 215 -0.90 -3.33 8.20
CA ASN A 215 -0.76 -3.22 9.66
C ASN A 215 0.66 -2.84 10.04
N VAL A 216 0.83 -1.79 10.83
CA VAL A 216 2.12 -1.38 11.39
C VAL A 216 2.48 -2.30 12.54
N THR A 217 3.53 -3.10 12.32
CA THR A 217 4.01 -4.07 13.31
C THR A 217 5.41 -3.71 13.76
N PRO A 218 5.73 -3.86 15.06
CA PRO A 218 7.11 -3.79 15.53
C PRO A 218 7.97 -4.83 14.82
N VAL A 219 9.23 -4.48 14.58
CA VAL A 219 10.26 -5.38 14.10
C VAL A 219 10.87 -6.07 15.31
N SER A 220 10.89 -7.40 15.26
CA SER A 220 11.56 -8.25 16.23
C SER A 220 12.51 -9.18 15.52
N VAL A 221 13.63 -9.52 16.15
CA VAL A 221 14.63 -10.41 15.57
C VAL A 221 15.24 -11.28 16.65
N SER A 222 15.65 -12.48 16.25
CA SER A 222 16.46 -13.33 17.13
C SER A 222 17.82 -12.70 17.40
N PRO A 223 18.23 -12.50 18.66
CA PRO A 223 19.57 -11.99 18.96
C PRO A 223 20.67 -12.86 18.34
N ILE A 224 20.46 -14.19 18.32
CA ILE A 224 21.42 -15.14 17.76
C ILE A 224 21.56 -15.00 16.24
N SER A 225 20.47 -14.67 15.52
CA SER A 225 20.54 -14.49 14.06
C SER A 225 21.34 -13.27 13.64
N ILE A 226 21.61 -12.35 14.57
CA ILE A 226 22.53 -11.22 14.39
C ILE A 226 23.81 -11.38 15.23
N GLY A 227 24.15 -12.60 15.66
CA GLY A 227 25.41 -12.88 16.37
C GLY A 227 25.49 -12.36 17.81
N LEU A 228 24.37 -11.95 18.41
CA LEU A 228 24.29 -11.54 19.82
C LEU A 228 23.85 -12.72 20.69
N LYS A 229 24.37 -12.79 21.92
CA LYS A 229 23.98 -13.79 22.91
C LYS A 229 22.85 -13.27 23.78
N HIS A 230 21.73 -13.97 23.82
CA HIS A 230 20.61 -13.67 24.71
C HIS A 230 19.72 -14.92 24.90
N PRO A 231 19.10 -15.13 26.07
CA PRO A 231 18.24 -16.29 26.31
C PRO A 231 16.90 -16.25 25.56
N LYS A 232 16.36 -15.06 25.24
CA LYS A 232 15.10 -14.93 24.49
C LYS A 232 15.31 -15.19 23.00
N GLU A 233 14.36 -15.92 22.41
CA GLU A 233 14.36 -16.26 20.99
C GLU A 233 14.15 -15.06 20.07
N SER A 234 13.46 -14.02 20.54
CA SER A 234 13.17 -12.82 19.76
C SER A 234 13.10 -11.59 20.66
N LEU A 235 13.70 -10.48 20.22
CA LEU A 235 13.68 -9.19 20.90
C LEU A 235 13.20 -8.08 19.94
N PRO A 236 12.45 -7.09 20.42
CA PRO A 236 12.08 -5.94 19.62
C PRO A 236 13.30 -5.08 19.30
N VAL A 237 13.33 -4.52 18.08
CA VAL A 237 14.41 -3.67 17.59
C VAL A 237 14.05 -2.20 17.76
N TYR A 238 15.00 -1.44 18.27
CA TYR A 238 14.90 0.00 18.46
C TYR A 238 16.10 0.69 17.81
N ILE A 239 15.90 1.94 17.37
CA ILE A 239 16.98 2.77 16.83
C ILE A 239 17.11 4.06 17.63
N GLN A 240 18.34 4.44 17.99
CA GLN A 240 18.58 5.75 18.57
C GLN A 240 18.18 6.86 17.60
N ARG A 241 17.51 7.90 18.11
CA ARG A 241 17.09 9.05 17.28
C ARG A 241 18.26 9.68 16.51
N HIS A 242 19.43 9.76 17.13
CA HIS A 242 20.65 10.25 16.49
C HIS A 242 21.15 9.32 15.35
N ALA A 243 21.05 8.01 15.53
CA ALA A 243 21.43 7.04 14.50
C ALA A 243 20.53 7.15 13.27
N LEU A 244 19.21 7.24 13.48
CA LEU A 244 18.24 7.44 12.41
C LEU A 244 18.51 8.74 11.65
N ARG A 245 18.76 9.84 12.37
CA ARG A 245 19.09 11.13 11.75
C ARG A 245 20.37 11.06 10.90
N ARG A 246 21.44 10.45 11.42
CA ARG A 246 22.70 10.28 10.67
C ARG A 246 22.56 9.39 9.45
N LEU A 247 21.72 8.35 9.53
CA LEU A 247 21.39 7.53 8.39
C LEU A 247 20.73 8.39 7.29
N SER A 248 19.72 9.20 7.65
CA SER A 248 19.04 10.10 6.72
C SER A 248 19.97 11.16 6.11
N GLU A 249 20.78 11.82 6.94
CA GLU A 249 21.75 12.84 6.50
C GLU A 249 22.79 12.29 5.51
N ARG A 250 23.24 11.03 5.68
CA ARG A 250 24.31 10.44 4.86
C ARG A 250 23.82 9.82 3.57
N ILE A 251 22.62 9.23 3.57
CA ILE A 251 22.09 8.54 2.38
C ILE A 251 21.32 9.49 1.47
N GLY A 252 20.61 10.49 2.02
CA GLY A 252 20.00 11.56 1.22
C GLY A 252 18.84 11.14 0.29
N ILE A 253 18.15 10.03 0.58
CA ILE A 253 16.96 9.60 -0.16
C ILE A 253 15.66 9.87 0.62
N VAL A 254 14.51 9.65 -0.03
CA VAL A 254 13.18 9.80 0.59
C VAL A 254 13.10 8.96 1.88
N SER A 255 12.71 9.58 3.00
CA SER A 255 12.65 8.97 4.33
C SER A 255 11.95 7.61 4.34
N GLY A 256 10.81 7.50 3.66
CA GLY A 256 10.04 6.28 3.55
C GLY A 256 10.84 5.09 3.00
N LEU A 257 11.57 5.29 1.90
CA LEU A 257 12.39 4.25 1.27
C LEU A 257 13.60 3.87 2.14
N LEU A 258 14.22 4.87 2.76
CA LEU A 258 15.34 4.66 3.67
C LEU A 258 14.94 3.83 4.88
N HIS A 259 13.82 4.18 5.51
CA HIS A 259 13.33 3.51 6.70
C HIS A 259 12.80 2.10 6.37
N GLN A 260 12.21 1.90 5.19
CA GLN A 260 11.89 0.56 4.70
C GLN A 260 13.16 -0.29 4.56
N ALA A 261 14.23 0.24 3.93
CA ALA A 261 15.50 -0.48 3.81
C ALA A 261 16.11 -0.81 5.18
N LEU A 262 15.97 0.09 6.16
CA LEU A 262 16.38 -0.14 7.54
C LEU A 262 15.62 -1.31 8.18
N VAL A 263 14.30 -1.35 8.01
CA VAL A 263 13.44 -2.44 8.48
C VAL A 263 13.78 -3.76 7.80
N ASP A 264 14.01 -3.73 6.49
CA ASP A 264 14.31 -4.91 5.67
C ASP A 264 15.62 -5.61 6.07
N CYS A 265 16.53 -4.92 6.76
CA CYS A 265 17.76 -5.51 7.31
C CYS A 265 17.48 -6.55 8.42
N PHE A 266 16.28 -6.54 9.02
CA PHE A 266 15.93 -7.36 10.17
C PHE A 266 14.77 -8.33 9.89
N LYS A 267 14.39 -8.53 8.63
CA LYS A 267 13.33 -9.49 8.27
C LYS A 267 13.86 -10.92 8.29
N GLU A 268 13.13 -11.80 8.97
CA GLU A 268 13.52 -13.20 9.25
C GLU A 268 13.60 -14.10 8.00
N ASP A 269 13.00 -13.69 6.88
CA ASP A 269 13.03 -14.46 5.61
C ASP A 269 14.40 -14.41 4.91
N LYS A 270 15.32 -13.57 5.38
CA LYS A 270 16.68 -13.43 4.84
C LYS A 270 17.70 -13.76 5.91
N GLN A 271 18.79 -14.42 5.50
CA GLN A 271 19.97 -14.52 6.35
C GLN A 271 20.51 -13.12 6.61
N ILE A 272 20.44 -12.67 7.87
CA ILE A 272 20.94 -11.35 8.24
C ILE A 272 22.46 -11.38 8.20
N ARG A 273 23.06 -10.58 7.32
CA ARG A 273 24.51 -10.45 7.21
C ARG A 273 25.02 -9.56 8.34
N ASN A 274 25.90 -10.10 9.17
CA ASN A 274 26.47 -9.35 10.27
C ASN A 274 27.92 -9.78 10.59
N LEU A 275 28.64 -8.90 11.29
CA LEU A 275 29.91 -9.20 11.95
C LEU A 275 29.74 -8.99 13.46
N THR A 276 30.50 -9.69 14.29
CA THR A 276 30.49 -9.47 15.74
C THR A 276 31.78 -8.79 16.18
N GLN A 277 31.66 -7.71 16.96
CA GLN A 277 32.81 -6.95 17.45
C GLN A 277 32.53 -6.38 18.83
N GLY A 278 33.29 -6.81 19.85
CA GLY A 278 33.22 -6.25 21.20
C GLY A 278 31.83 -6.32 21.85
N GLY A 279 31.10 -7.43 21.65
CA GLY A 279 29.74 -7.59 22.16
C GLY A 279 28.65 -6.87 21.34
N ASN A 280 29.03 -6.15 20.30
CA ASN A 280 28.11 -5.57 19.33
C ASN A 280 27.99 -6.46 18.10
N SER A 281 26.90 -6.28 17.38
CA SER A 281 26.67 -6.79 16.04
C SER A 281 26.69 -5.65 15.04
N LEU A 282 27.45 -5.82 13.97
CA LEU A 282 27.52 -4.91 12.82
C LEU A 282 26.65 -5.50 11.72
N VAL A 283 25.36 -5.17 11.71
CA VAL A 283 24.41 -5.65 10.70
C VAL A 283 24.61 -4.86 9.41
N GLU A 284 24.78 -5.54 8.28
CA GLU A 284 24.97 -4.88 6.99
C GLU A 284 23.72 -4.09 6.58
N PHE A 285 23.91 -2.80 6.32
CA PHE A 285 22.87 -1.95 5.76
C PHE A 285 23.01 -1.89 4.24
N ASN A 286 21.98 -2.35 3.54
CA ASN A 286 21.99 -2.47 2.09
C ASN A 286 20.81 -1.71 1.47
N ILE A 287 21.04 -1.10 0.32
CA ILE A 287 19.98 -0.54 -0.53
C ILE A 287 20.20 -1.10 -1.94
N TYR A 288 19.18 -1.74 -2.52
CA TYR A 288 19.27 -2.41 -3.83
C TYR A 288 20.52 -3.31 -3.96
N ASP A 289 20.76 -4.16 -2.96
CA ASP A 289 21.89 -5.09 -2.85
C ASP A 289 23.29 -4.44 -2.76
N GLN A 290 23.35 -3.11 -2.73
CA GLN A 290 24.59 -2.38 -2.46
C GLN A 290 24.75 -2.15 -0.97
N LYS A 291 25.85 -2.65 -0.41
CA LYS A 291 26.24 -2.41 0.98
C LYS A 291 26.72 -0.98 1.14
N LEU A 292 26.03 -0.23 1.99
CA LEU A 292 26.34 1.18 2.26
C LEU A 292 27.01 1.39 3.61
N GLY A 293 26.93 0.40 4.50
CA GLY A 293 27.39 0.57 5.88
C GLY A 293 27.02 -0.57 6.80
N TYR A 294 27.20 -0.30 8.09
CA TYR A 294 26.78 -1.18 9.18
C TYR A 294 25.91 -0.43 10.19
N LEU A 295 24.88 -1.12 10.67
CA LEU A 295 24.10 -0.74 11.84
C LEU A 295 24.75 -1.38 13.06
N VAL A 296 25.17 -0.57 14.02
CA VAL A 296 25.80 -1.07 15.26
C VAL A 296 24.70 -1.41 16.25
N CYS A 297 24.47 -2.70 16.45
CA CYS A 297 23.43 -3.26 17.30
C CYS A 297 24.04 -3.85 18.58
N LEU A 298 23.33 -3.71 19.69
CA LEU A 298 23.60 -4.46 20.92
C LEU A 298 22.30 -4.86 21.59
N VAL A 299 22.37 -5.79 22.54
CA VAL A 299 21.27 -6.07 23.46
C VAL A 299 21.38 -5.13 24.65
N HIS A 300 20.29 -4.43 24.96
CA HIS A 300 20.16 -3.62 26.17
C HIS A 300 18.87 -4.00 26.87
N GLU A 301 18.96 -4.55 28.08
CA GLU A 301 17.82 -5.14 28.78
C GLU A 301 17.08 -6.14 27.87
N GLU A 302 15.82 -5.87 27.54
CA GLU A 302 14.94 -6.75 26.76
C GLU A 302 14.66 -6.19 25.36
N MET A 303 15.65 -5.52 24.76
CA MET A 303 15.57 -4.96 23.40
C MET A 303 16.91 -4.98 22.68
N ILE A 304 16.86 -4.98 21.35
CA ILE A 304 18.02 -4.72 20.50
C ILE A 304 18.05 -3.24 20.15
N VAL A 305 19.17 -2.56 20.38
CA VAL A 305 19.34 -1.13 20.14
C VAL A 305 20.37 -0.89 19.04
N ILE A 306 19.93 -0.27 17.95
CA ILE A 306 20.77 0.30 16.90
C ILE A 306 21.31 1.64 17.41
N ARG A 307 22.60 1.67 17.75
CA ARG A 307 23.27 2.82 18.37
C ARG A 307 23.70 3.88 17.38
N THR A 308 24.16 3.45 16.21
CA THR A 308 24.72 4.34 15.19
C THR A 308 24.75 3.64 13.84
N PHE A 309 25.00 4.43 12.80
CA PHE A 309 25.23 3.97 11.45
C PHE A 309 26.67 4.30 11.01
N LEU A 310 27.43 3.27 10.66
CA LEU A 310 28.78 3.37 10.12
C LEU A 310 28.69 3.31 8.60
N PHE A 311 28.84 4.44 7.93
CA PHE A 311 28.83 4.50 6.47
C PHE A 311 30.17 4.02 5.93
N LEU A 312 30.16 3.19 4.88
CA LEU A 312 31.36 2.83 4.15
C LEU A 312 31.80 4.04 3.32
N THR A 313 32.67 4.87 3.87
CA THR A 313 33.46 5.79 3.05
C THR A 313 34.58 4.98 2.39
N ASN A 314 34.78 5.14 1.07
CA ASN A 314 35.82 4.48 0.27
C ASN A 314 37.09 4.09 1.07
N ASP A 315 37.55 2.85 0.85
CA ASP A 315 38.75 2.24 1.43
C ASP A 315 39.88 3.26 1.70
N GLY A 316 40.25 3.43 2.98
CA GLY A 316 41.51 4.11 3.31
C GLY A 316 41.61 4.91 4.60
N THR A 317 40.52 5.12 5.36
CA THR A 317 40.65 5.83 6.66
C THR A 317 40.41 4.86 7.82
N PRO A 318 41.44 4.50 8.61
CA PRO A 318 41.26 3.70 9.81
C PRO A 318 40.46 4.52 10.82
N ILE A 319 39.41 3.92 11.38
CA ILE A 319 38.69 4.51 12.52
C ILE A 319 39.43 4.02 13.78
N PRO A 320 39.96 4.92 14.62
CA PRO A 320 40.70 4.58 15.84
C PRO A 320 39.82 3.96 16.93
#